data_AF-A0A7W1HS98-F1
#
_entry.id   AF-A0A7W1HS98-F1
#
_cell.length_a   1.000
_cell.length_b   1.000
_cell.length_c   1.000
_cell.angle_alpha   90.00
_cell.angle_beta   90.00
_cell.angle_gamma   90.00
#
_symmetry.space_group_name_H-M   'P 1'
#
loop_
_entity.id
_entity.type
_entity.pdbx_description
1 polymer ?
#
loop_
_entity_poly.entity_id
_entity_poly.type
_entity_poly.pdbx_seq_one_letter_code
_entity_poly.pdbx_strand_id
1 'polypeptide(L)' 'MKEHCRRVLQEAYLFMDREQLSPTERAHIQQHLEECGPCYERYGLEAQATALISRLRGHDPCPDKLRSQIGALLRNI' A
#
# COMPACT_ATOMS: atom_id res chain seq x y z
N MET A 1 -5.81 -19.03 12.32
CA MET A 1 -5.97 -17.57 12.30
C MET A 1 -7.45 -17.24 12.47
N LYS A 2 -7.83 -16.28 13.33
CA LYS A 2 -9.24 -15.91 13.56
C LYS A 2 -9.78 -15.07 12.39
N GLU A 3 -11.08 -15.16 12.10
CA GLU A 3 -11.70 -14.43 10.98
C GLU A 3 -11.56 -12.90 11.10
N HIS A 4 -11.56 -12.37 12.33
CA HIS A 4 -11.28 -10.96 12.59
C HIS A 4 -9.86 -10.55 12.16
N CYS A 5 -8.83 -11.33 12.50
CA CYS A 5 -7.45 -11.07 12.07
C CYS A 5 -7.31 -11.11 10.54
N ARG A 6 -8.06 -12.00 9.87
CA ARG A 6 -8.04 -12.10 8.41
C ARG A 6 -8.59 -10.83 7.75
N ARG A 7 -9.69 -10.28 8.28
CA ARG A 7 -10.29 -9.02 7.81
C ARG A 7 -9.36 -7.83 8.06
N VAL A 8 -8.83 -7.70 9.28
CA VAL A 8 -7.90 -6.60 9.61
C VAL A 8 -6.67 -6.63 8.72
N LEU A 9 -6.07 -7.80 8.48
CA LEU A 9 -4.91 -7.89 7.59
C LEU A 9 -5.25 -7.47 6.16
N GLN A 10 -6.44 -7.85 5.66
CA GLN A 10 -6.88 -7.41 4.34
C GLN A 10 -7.00 -5.88 4.27
N GLU A 11 -7.66 -5.25 5.24
CA GLU A 11 -7.78 -3.79 5.32
C GLU A 11 -6.41 -3.10 5.49
N ALA A 12 -5.50 -3.69 6.27
CA ALA A 12 -4.15 -3.19 6.47
C ALA A 12 -3.33 -3.20 5.17
N TYR A 13 -3.55 -4.17 4.28
CA TYR A 13 -2.91 -4.19 2.97
C TYR A 13 -3.45 -3.11 2.04
N LEU A 14 -4.77 -2.88 2.03
CA LEU A 14 -5.37 -1.74 1.29
C LEU A 14 -4.79 -0.41 1.78
N PHE A 15 -4.61 -0.28 3.10
CA PHE A 15 -3.94 0.89 3.69
C PHE A 15 -2.51 1.05 3.19
N MET A 16 -1.73 -0.05 3.14
CA MET A 16 -0.34 -0.06 2.69
C MET A 16 -0.19 0.39 1.23
N ASP A 17 -1.12 -0.04 0.37
CA ASP A 17 -1.17 0.31 -1.05
C ASP A 17 -1.72 1.73 -1.30
N ARG A 18 -1.90 2.52 -0.24
CA ARG A 18 -2.42 3.89 -0.25
C ARG A 18 -3.85 4.01 -0.77
N GLU A 19 -4.64 2.93 -0.69
CA GLU A 19 -6.06 3.02 -0.97
C GLU A 19 -6.79 3.80 0.14
N GLN A 20 -7.88 4.49 -0.24
CA GLN A 20 -8.62 5.34 0.69
C GLN A 20 -9.34 4.50 1.75
N LEU A 21 -8.85 4.57 2.98
CA LEU A 21 -9.57 4.15 4.19
C LEU A 21 -10.06 5.35 4.99
N SER A 22 -11.23 5.21 5.59
CA SER A 22 -11.77 6.14 6.56
C SER A 22 -10.88 6.25 7.81
N PRO A 23 -10.94 7.37 8.55
CA PRO A 23 -10.20 7.52 9.81
C PRO A 23 -10.52 6.41 10.83
N THR A 24 -11.77 5.95 10.86
CA THR A 24 -12.24 4.89 11.76
C THR A 24 -11.59 3.54 11.45
N GLU A 25 -11.51 3.17 10.17
CA GLU A 25 -10.85 1.93 9.73
C GLU A 25 -9.36 1.95 10.07
N ARG A 26 -8.69 3.10 9.89
CA ARG A 26 -7.28 3.25 10.27
C ARG A 26 -7.06 3.07 11.76
N ALA A 27 -7.90 3.67 12.60
CA ALA A 27 -7.81 3.52 14.05
C ALA A 27 -8.02 2.06 14.47
N HIS A 28 -8.97 1.37 13.84
CA HIS A 28 -9.27 -0.04 14.10
C HIS A 28 -8.10 -0.97 13.72
N ILE A 29 -7.48 -0.76 12.56
CA ILE A 29 -6.28 -1.50 12.14
C ILE A 29 -5.15 -1.28 13.15
N GLN A 30 -4.89 -0.03 13.52
CA GLN A 30 -3.82 0.33 14.45
C GLN A 30 -4.02 -0.36 15.81
N GLN A 31 -5.21 -0.27 16.39
CA GLN A 31 -5.53 -0.92 17.65
C GLN A 31 -5.31 -2.44 17.58
N HIS A 32 -5.77 -3.09 16.51
CA HIS A 32 -5.59 -4.53 16.37
C HIS A 32 -4.11 -4.94 16.24
N LEU A 33 -3.31 -4.17 15.50
CA LEU A 33 -1.87 -4.44 15.37
C LEU A 33 -1.13 -4.25 16.70
N GLU A 34 -1.58 -3.34 17.57
CA GLU A 34 -1.04 -3.17 18.92
C GLU A 34 -1.40 -4.34 19.85
N GLU A 35 -2.62 -4.88 19.71
CA GLU A 35 -3.13 -5.97 20.55
C GLU A 35 -2.79 -7.38 20.04
N CYS A 36 -2.42 -7.53 18.77
CA CYS A 36 -2.20 -8.82 18.11
C CYS A 36 -0.81 -8.94 17.47
N GLY A 37 0.17 -9.42 18.25
CA GLY A 37 1.54 -9.69 17.81
C GLY A 37 1.66 -10.48 16.50
N PRO A 38 0.92 -11.59 16.28
CA PRO A 38 0.98 -12.33 15.01
C PRO A 38 0.56 -11.51 13.78
N CYS A 39 -0.40 -10.58 13.93
CA CYS A 39 -0.80 -9.69 12.84
C CYS A 39 0.24 -8.59 12.62
N TYR A 40 0.80 -8.05 13.71
CA TYR A 40 1.89 -7.07 13.67
C TYR A 40 3.11 -7.61 12.91
N GLU A 41 3.56 -8.83 13.22
CA GLU A 41 4.71 -9.46 12.56
C GLU A 41 4.47 -9.66 11.06
N ARG A 42 3.29 -10.15 10.68
CA ARG A 42 2.95 -10.37 9.26
C ARG A 42 2.87 -9.07 8.48
N TYR A 43 2.14 -8.09 9.01
CA TYR A 43 2.03 -6.77 8.41
C TYR A 43 3.39 -6.08 8.31
N GLY A 44 4.19 -6.16 9.38
CA GLY A 44 5.53 -5.57 9.44
C GLY A 44 6.51 -6.18 8.43
N LEU A 45 6.43 -7.49 8.18
CA LEU A 45 7.25 -8.15 7.15
C LEU A 45 6.89 -7.64 5.75
N GLU A 46 5.61 -7.56 5.42
CA GLU A 46 5.16 -7.06 4.13
C GLU A 46 5.50 -5.58 3.94
N ALA A 47 5.32 -4.75 4.97
CA ALA A 47 5.70 -3.34 4.93
C ALA A 47 7.21 -3.16 4.64
N GLN A 48 8.06 -3.99 5.26
CA GLN A 48 9.50 -3.99 5.01
C GLN A 48 9.84 -4.44 3.59
N ALA A 49 9.20 -5.50 3.09
CA ALA A 49 9.37 -5.97 1.72
C ALA A 49 8.95 -4.90 0.71
N THR A 50 7.78 -4.27 0.89
CA THR A 50 7.29 -3.17 0.06
C THR A 50 8.26 -2.00 0.07
N ALA A 51 8.74 -1.59 1.25
CA ALA A 51 9.74 -0.51 1.37
C ALA A 51 11.05 -0.83 0.64
N LEU A 52 11.52 -2.09 0.71
CA LEU A 52 12.71 -2.53 -0.01
C LEU A 52 12.48 -2.50 -1.53
N ILE A 53 11.36 -3.04 -2.01
CA ILE A 53 10.99 -3.03 -3.44
C ILE A 53 10.89 -1.60 -3.95
N SER A 54 10.26 -0.68 -3.20
CA SER A 54 10.17 0.72 -3.57
C SER A 54 11.54 1.39 -3.73
N ARG A 55 12.54 1.01 -2.92
CA ARG A 55 13.92 1.51 -3.07
C ARG A 55 14.64 0.91 -4.26
N LEU A 56 14.35 -0.36 -4.58
CA LEU A 56 14.95 -1.10 -5.69
C LEU A 56 14.31 -0.79 -7.04
N ARG A 57 13.09 -0.23 -7.06
CA ARG A 57 12.48 0.31 -8.28
C ARG A 57 13.38 1.43 -8.78
N GLY A 58 14.28 1.07 -9.69
CA GLY A 58 15.07 2.01 -10.48
C GLY A 58 14.11 3.00 -11.10
N HIS A 59 14.36 4.28 -10.89
CA HIS A 59 13.75 5.34 -11.66
C HIS A 59 14.32 5.27 -13.07
N ASP A 60 13.96 4.23 -13.83
CA ASP A 60 14.18 4.28 -15.27
C ASP A 60 13.34 5.47 -15.76
N PRO A 61 13.97 6.49 -16.37
CA PRO A 61 13.25 7.66 -16.80
C PRO A 61 12.15 7.21 -17.77
N CYS A 62 10.93 7.70 -17.55
CA CYS A 62 9.83 7.43 -18.47
C CYS A 62 10.28 7.78 -19.90
N PRO A 63 10.23 6.84 -20.86
CA PRO A 63 10.72 7.08 -22.21
C PRO A 63 10.08 8.33 -22.82
N ASP A 64 10.88 9.21 -23.42
CA ASP A 64 10.42 10.52 -23.92
C ASP A 64 9.27 10.40 -24.91
N LYS A 65 9.26 9.33 -25.72
CA LYS A 65 8.17 9.02 -26.65
C LYS A 65 6.85 8.81 -25.90
N LEU A 66 6.86 7.99 -24.85
CA LEU A 66 5.66 7.69 -24.05
C LEU A 66 5.18 8.95 -23.31
N ARG A 67 6.11 9.71 -22.72
CA ARG A 67 5.81 10.99 -22.06
C ARG A 67 5.15 11.99 -23.02
N SER A 68 5.67 12.10 -24.23
CA SER A 68 5.15 13.00 -25.26
C SER A 68 3.74 12.60 -25.73
N GLN A 69 3.51 11.30 -25.94
CA GLN A 69 2.19 10.77 -26.33
C GLN A 69 1.14 11.04 -25.25
N ILE A 70 1.44 10.75 -23.98
CA ILE A 70 0.54 11.02 -22.86
C ILE A 70 0.26 12.52 -22.72
N GLY A 71 1.30 13.35 -22.79
CA GLY A 71 1.14 14.80 -22.72
C GLY A 71 0.26 15.37 -23.84
N ALA A 72 0.30 14.79 -25.05
CA ALA A 72 -0.59 15.16 -26.14
C ALA A 72 -2.04 14.76 -25.88
N LEU A 73 -2.28 13.57 -25.33
CA LEU A 73 -3.63 13.12 -24.96
C LEU A 73 -4.26 14.01 -23.89
N LEU A 74 -3.51 14.35 -22.84
CA LEU A 74 -4.02 15.16 -21.72
C LEU A 74 -4.38 16.60 -22.12
N ARG A 75 -3.81 17.14 -23.20
CA ARG A 75 -4.16 18.48 -23.70
C ARG A 75 -5.45 18.51 -24.52
N ASN A 76 -6.01 17.35 -24.85
CA ASN A 76 -7.23 17.21 -25.66
C ASN A 76 -8.46 16.78 -24.82
N ILE A 77 -8.35 16.87 -23.48
CA ILE A 77 -9.42 16.63 -22.51
C ILE A 77 -9.76 17.97 -21.87
#